data_AF-A0A8T7EMT5-F1
#
_entry.id   AF-A0A8T7EMT5-F1
#
_cell.length_a   1.000
_cell.length_b   1.000
_cell.length_c   1.000
_cell.angle_alpha   90.00
_cell.angle_beta   90.00
_cell.angle_gamma   90.00
#
_symmetry.space_group_name_H-M   'P 1'
#
loop_
_entity.id
_entity.type
_entity.pdbx_description
1 polymer ?
#
loop_
_entity_poly.entity_id
_entity_poly.type
_entity_poly.pdbx_seq_one_letter_code
_entity_poly.pdbx_strand_id
1 'polypeptide(L)'
;MLVGGGAAIGEEVFIRGALQPIFGLWLTSAFFALLHSQYLLTPTLALMFVLGLSFGRLRQLQSTTAAVIAHFIYNIVPFALYALGGGG
;
A
#
# COMPACT_ATOMS: atom_id res chain seq x y z
N MET A 1 14.31 4.04 -5.06
CA MET A 1 14.19 2.61 -5.41
C MET A 1 14.39 1.71 -4.19
N LEU A 2 15.56 1.71 -3.52
CA LEU A 2 15.84 0.85 -2.36
C LEU A 2 14.91 1.10 -1.16
N VAL A 3 14.68 2.37 -0.80
CA VAL A 3 13.78 2.76 0.31
C VAL A 3 12.33 2.38 0.02
N GLY A 4 11.85 2.58 -1.21
CA GLY A 4 10.49 2.22 -1.62
C GLY A 4 10.24 0.70 -1.64
N GLY A 5 11.26 -0.09 -1.96
CA GLY A 5 11.19 -1.56 -1.85
C GLY A 5 11.14 -2.04 -0.40
N GLY A 6 12.00 -1.48 0.47
CA GLY A 6 12.00 -1.79 1.89
C GLY A 6 10.68 -1.41 2.59
N ALA A 7 10.11 -0.25 2.25
CA ALA A 7 8.82 0.19 2.74
C ALA A 7 7.69 -0.76 2.33
N ALA A 8 7.60 -1.11 1.04
CA ALA A 8 6.58 -2.04 0.54
C ALA A 8 6.66 -3.42 1.23
N ILE A 9 7.88 -3.96 1.42
CA ILE A 9 8.06 -5.23 2.13
C ILE A 9 7.61 -5.10 3.60
N GLY A 10 8.11 -4.11 4.32
CA GLY A 10 7.82 -3.93 5.75
C GLY A 10 6.33 -3.71 6.02
N GLU A 11 5.70 -2.82 5.26
CA GLU A 11 4.28 -2.50 5.43
C GLU A 11 3.38 -3.69 5.08
N GLU A 12 3.64 -4.41 3.99
CA GLU A 12 2.80 -5.55 3.63
C GLU A 12 3.01 -6.75 4.56
N VAL A 13 4.24 -7.02 5.00
CA VAL A 13 4.51 -8.08 6.00
C VAL A 13 3.79 -7.76 7.32
N PHE A 14 3.87 -6.52 7.80
CA PHE A 14 3.22 -6.14 9.04
C PHE A 14 1.69 -6.12 8.91
N ILE A 15 1.15 -5.39 7.94
CA ILE A 15 -0.30 -5.18 7.82
C ILE A 15 -1.00 -6.45 7.29
N ARG A 16 -0.49 -7.07 6.22
CA ARG A 16 -1.18 -8.17 5.52
C ARG A 16 -0.72 -9.54 6.02
N GLY A 17 0.53 -9.64 6.46
CA GLY A 17 1.10 -10.83 7.07
C GLY A 17 0.66 -11.02 8.52
N ALA A 18 0.88 -10.01 9.37
CA ALA A 18 0.61 -10.13 10.80
C ALA A 18 -0.81 -9.70 11.20
N LEU A 19 -1.27 -8.51 10.78
CA LEU A 19 -2.55 -7.96 11.27
C LEU A 19 -3.78 -8.51 10.56
N GLN A 20 -3.75 -8.67 9.23
CA GLN A 20 -4.94 -9.01 8.44
C GLN A 20 -5.53 -10.39 8.77
N PRO A 21 -4.74 -11.45 9.09
CA PRO A 21 -5.31 -12.72 9.52
C PRO A 21 -6.08 -12.65 10.85
N ILE A 22 -5.76 -11.66 11.70
CA ILE A 22 -6.34 -11.52 13.05
C ILE A 22 -7.56 -10.60 13.00
N PHE A 23 -7.43 -9.43 12.36
CA PHE A 23 -8.45 -8.39 12.39
C PHE A 23 -9.35 -8.38 11.14
N GLY A 24 -9.01 -9.17 10.12
CA GLY A 24 -9.73 -9.22 8.86
C GLY A 24 -9.52 -7.97 8.00
N LEU A 25 -9.99 -8.04 6.75
CA LEU A 25 -9.70 -7.06 5.70
C LEU A 25 -10.00 -5.61 6.13
N TRP A 26 -11.24 -5.34 6.53
CA TRP A 26 -11.76 -3.98 6.75
C TRP A 26 -11.00 -3.22 7.84
N LEU A 27 -10.78 -3.84 9.00
CA LEU A 27 -10.08 -3.19 10.11
C LEU A 27 -8.61 -2.95 9.78
N THR A 28 -7.93 -3.90 9.14
CA THR A 28 -6.55 -3.65 8.70
C THR A 28 -6.44 -2.57 7.63
N SER A 29 -7.37 -2.50 6.68
CA SER A 29 -7.36 -1.45 5.66
C SER A 29 -7.65 -0.07 6.27
N ALA A 30 -8.53 0.01 7.26
CA ALA A 30 -8.78 1.24 8.02
C ALA A 30 -7.52 1.66 8.80
N PHE A 31 -6.90 0.73 9.51
CA PHE A 31 -5.65 0.98 10.22
C PHE A 31 -4.52 1.44 9.30
N PHE A 32 -4.37 0.80 8.14
CA PHE A 32 -3.43 1.22 7.10
C PHE A 32 -3.67 2.66 6.63
N ALA A 33 -4.93 3.04 6.39
CA ALA A 33 -5.27 4.42 6.05
C ALA A 33 -4.93 5.39 7.20
N LEU A 34 -5.19 5.03 8.46
CA LEU A 34 -4.86 5.85 9.62
C LEU A 34 -3.35 6.08 9.81
N LEU A 35 -2.50 5.12 9.43
CA LEU A 35 -1.05 5.33 9.37
C LEU A 35 -0.64 6.42 8.38
N HIS A 36 -1.52 6.74 7.43
CA HIS A 36 -1.35 7.82 6.45
C HIS A 36 -2.08 9.11 6.88
N SER A 37 -2.27 9.31 8.19
CA SER A 37 -2.96 10.46 8.75
C SER A 37 -2.33 11.82 8.42
N GLN A 38 -1.10 11.87 7.92
CA GLN A 38 -0.52 13.10 7.34
C GLN A 38 -1.36 13.68 6.19
N TYR A 39 -2.21 12.86 5.56
CA TYR A 39 -3.16 13.31 4.54
C TYR A 39 -4.50 13.78 5.11
N LEU A 40 -4.77 13.63 6.42
CA LEU A 40 -5.99 14.08 7.10
C LEU A 40 -7.27 13.87 6.27
N LEU A 41 -8.21 14.83 6.24
CA LEU A 41 -9.48 14.74 5.50
C LEU A 41 -9.33 15.06 4.01
N THR A 42 -8.20 14.73 3.41
CA THR A 42 -8.03 14.85 1.95
C THR A 42 -8.56 13.61 1.23
N PRO A 43 -8.91 13.72 -0.06
CA PRO A 43 -9.24 12.56 -0.90
C PRO A 43 -8.15 11.48 -0.91
N THR A 44 -6.89 11.87 -0.65
CA THR A 44 -5.76 10.94 -0.56
C THR A 44 -5.93 9.93 0.58
N LEU A 45 -6.51 10.31 1.72
CA LEU A 45 -6.75 9.36 2.81
C LEU A 45 -7.77 8.27 2.39
N ALA A 46 -8.84 8.67 1.71
CA ALA A 46 -9.80 7.72 1.14
C ALA A 46 -9.14 6.80 0.10
N LEU A 47 -8.23 7.33 -0.72
CA LEU A 47 -7.43 6.54 -1.64
C LEU A 47 -6.56 5.50 -0.90
N MET A 48 -5.91 5.88 0.20
CA MET A 48 -5.11 4.93 1.01
C MET A 48 -5.96 3.80 1.59
N PHE A 49 -7.21 4.09 2.00
CA PHE A 49 -8.16 3.06 2.42
C PHE A 49 -8.51 2.09 1.29
N VAL A 50 -8.81 2.61 0.09
CA VAL A 50 -9.12 1.79 -1.09
C VAL A 50 -7.92 0.95 -1.53
N LEU A 51 -6.71 1.49 -1.49
CA LEU A 51 -5.48 0.74 -1.73
C LEU A 51 -5.28 -0.34 -0.67
N GLY A 52 -5.53 -0.01 0.59
CA GLY A 52 -5.57 -0.94 1.71
C GLY A 52 -6.48 -2.14 1.44
N LEU A 53 -7.70 -1.89 0.96
CA LEU A 53 -8.66 -2.94 0.57
C LEU A 53 -8.15 -3.75 -0.62
N SER A 54 -7.58 -3.08 -1.63
CA SER A 54 -7.12 -3.70 -2.87
C SER A 54 -5.96 -4.67 -2.61
N PHE A 55 -4.92 -4.23 -1.89
CA PHE A 55 -3.79 -5.08 -1.51
C PHE A 55 -4.20 -6.17 -0.53
N GLY A 56 -5.07 -5.85 0.43
CA GLY A 56 -5.61 -6.85 1.35
C GLY A 56 -6.40 -7.94 0.61
N ARG A 57 -7.19 -7.58 -0.40
CA ARG A 57 -7.91 -8.55 -1.23
C ARG A 57 -6.94 -9.38 -2.08
N LEU A 58 -5.91 -8.75 -2.65
CA LEU A 58 -4.86 -9.44 -3.40
C LEU A 58 -4.15 -10.49 -2.52
N ARG A 59 -3.83 -10.18 -1.27
CA ARG A 59 -3.26 -11.14 -0.31
C ARG A 59 -4.22 -12.28 0.05
N GLN A 60 -5.53 -12.06 0.05
CA GLN A 60 -6.50 -13.14 0.27
C GLN A 60 -6.57 -14.10 -0.93
N LEU A 61 -6.40 -13.57 -2.14
CA LEU A 61 -6.51 -14.34 -3.37
C LEU A 61 -5.22 -15.05 -3.75
N GLN A 62 -4.06 -14.49 -3.40
CA GLN A 62 -2.75 -14.94 -3.88
C GLN A 62 -1.77 -15.12 -2.71
N SER A 63 -0.99 -14.09 -2.38
CA SER A 63 0.03 -14.15 -1.33
C SER A 63 0.43 -12.75 -0.86
N THR A 64 1.12 -12.68 0.28
CA THR A 64 1.73 -11.42 0.76
C THR A 64 2.77 -10.90 -0.24
N THR A 65 3.52 -11.79 -0.90
CA THR A 65 4.49 -11.39 -1.93
C THR A 65 3.83 -10.70 -3.12
N ALA A 66 2.66 -11.18 -3.56
CA ALA A 66 1.90 -10.51 -4.62
C ALA A 66 1.47 -9.09 -4.20
N ALA A 67 1.05 -8.91 -2.95
CA ALA A 67 0.72 -7.59 -2.40
C ALA A 67 1.95 -6.67 -2.30
N VAL A 68 3.11 -7.19 -1.88
CA VAL A 68 4.40 -6.45 -1.88
C VAL A 68 4.74 -5.93 -3.26
N ILE A 69 4.64 -6.79 -4.30
CA ILE A 69 4.95 -6.40 -5.68
C ILE A 69 3.98 -5.30 -6.15
N ALA A 70 2.68 -5.46 -5.90
CA ALA A 70 1.68 -4.47 -6.29
C ALA A 70 1.91 -3.11 -5.60
N HIS A 71 2.23 -3.12 -4.30
CA HIS A 71 2.54 -1.91 -3.55
C HIS A 71 3.83 -1.25 -4.07
N PHE A 72 4.88 -2.03 -4.31
CA PHE A 72 6.12 -1.51 -4.88
C PHE A 72 5.90 -0.84 -6.25
N ILE A 73 5.10 -1.45 -7.13
CA ILE A 73 4.72 -0.87 -8.42
C ILE A 73 3.99 0.46 -8.21
N TYR A 74 2.99 0.49 -7.32
CA TYR A 74 2.27 1.71 -6.99
C TYR A 74 3.21 2.84 -6.56
N ASN A 75 4.22 2.54 -5.75
CA ASN A 75 5.21 3.51 -5.28
C ASN A 75 6.12 4.04 -6.39
N ILE A 76 6.37 3.27 -7.46
CA ILE A 76 7.29 3.66 -8.54
C ILE A 76 6.58 4.40 -9.69
N VAL A 77 5.33 4.04 -9.98
CA VAL A 77 4.59 4.60 -11.14
C VAL A 77 4.65 6.14 -11.19
N PRO A 78 4.41 6.90 -10.10
CA PRO A 78 4.50 8.35 -10.13
C PRO A 78 5.89 8.87 -10.52
N PHE A 79 6.96 8.27 -10.00
CA PHE A 79 8.34 8.65 -10.35
C PHE A 79 8.67 8.32 -11.79
N ALA A 80 8.22 7.16 -12.29
CA ALA A 80 8.42 6.76 -13.67
C ALA A 80 7.69 7.71 -14.64
N LEU A 81 6.45 8.08 -14.33
CA LEU A 81 5.69 9.05 -15.12
C LEU A 81 6.34 10.43 -15.11
N TYR A 82 6.84 10.88 -13.96
CA TYR A 82 7.58 12.14 -13.86
C TYR A 82 8.85 12.12 -14.73
N ALA A 83 9.62 11.03 -14.69
CA ALA A 83 10.83 10.89 -15.48
C ALA A 83 10.55 10.85 -17.00
N LEU A 84 9.50 10.13 -17.41
CA LEU A 84 9.12 10.01 -18.83
C LEU A 84 8.46 11.27 -19.39
N GLY A 85 7.81 12.07 -18.53
CA GLY A 85 7.18 13.33 -18.89
C GLY A 85 8.16 14.50 -19.10
N GLY A 86 9.48 14.26 -19.01
CA GLY A 86 10.50 15.30 -19.16
C GLY A 86 10.65 16.16 -17.92
N GLY A 87 10.64 15.54 -16.73
CA GLY A 87 10.76 16.23 -15.45
C GLY A 87 12.10 16.97 -15.26
N GLY A 88 12.21 18.18 -15.82
CA GLY A 88 13.30 19.15 -15.60
C GLY A 88 14.59 18.82 -16.33
#